data_AF-A0A7S2GXF2-F1
#
_entry.id   AF-A0A7S2GXF2-F1
#
_cell.length_a   1.000
_cell.length_b   1.000
_cell.length_c   1.000
_cell.angle_alpha   90.00
_cell.angle_beta   90.00
_cell.angle_gamma   90.00
#
_symmetry.space_group_name_H-M   'P 1'
#
loop_
_entity.id
_entity.type
_entity.pdbx_description
1 polymer ?
#
loop_
_entity_poly.entity_id
_entity_poly.type
_entity_poly.pdbx_seq_one_letter_code
_entity_poly.pdbx_strand_id
1 'polypeptide(L)'
;VPNREAALQAYADGAEYLHRTNDDIMFLSERWLTGAVTALRSLSPPNIGVVGPKVYGDGIRGGSTTLDVVHRTHLEIFADYYPPQLDNWFVDDWIAFAYTHGRNRRTFVLHGQRRFPGITWRVQHMFTHGRRYKVSMMQKGLLPALVECGRDAVEGWINHTARVKAACAADASEVPPWPRISCLAHPKLPVVAAPIAPSVPRRGNRTRSAAVQQLCKPRVETVMPLERDGFYKQAEGWCAVQHPFDRKPACPGRHGG
;
A
#
# COMPACT_ATOMS: atom_id res chain seq x y z
N VAL A 1 -16.42 -4.06 0.31
CA VAL A 1 -15.90 -4.23 -1.07
C VAL A 1 -15.19 -5.57 -1.14
N PRO A 2 -15.61 -6.50 -2.00
CA PRO A 2 -15.11 -7.88 -2.02
C PRO A 2 -13.66 -8.05 -2.53
N ASN A 3 -12.93 -6.95 -2.72
CA ASN A 3 -11.55 -6.98 -3.24
C ASN A 3 -10.57 -7.57 -2.23
N ARG A 4 -10.86 -7.51 -0.93
CA ARG A 4 -9.97 -8.04 0.11
C ARG A 4 -9.91 -9.56 0.06
N GLU A 5 -11.06 -10.22 0.12
CA GLU A 5 -11.16 -11.68 0.12
C GLU A 5 -10.61 -12.25 -1.19
N ALA A 6 -10.95 -11.64 -2.33
CA ALA A 6 -10.45 -12.05 -3.64
C ALA A 6 -8.92 -11.92 -3.75
N ALA A 7 -8.34 -10.82 -3.27
CA ALA A 7 -6.90 -10.62 -3.30
C ALA A 7 -6.15 -11.59 -2.38
N LEU A 8 -6.70 -11.85 -1.18
CA LEU A 8 -6.12 -12.82 -0.23
C LEU A 8 -6.18 -14.24 -0.79
N GLN A 9 -7.29 -14.61 -1.46
CA GLN A 9 -7.41 -15.92 -2.10
C GLN A 9 -6.41 -16.05 -3.25
N ALA A 10 -6.34 -15.07 -4.17
CA ALA A 10 -5.38 -15.09 -5.27
C ALA A 10 -3.91 -15.18 -4.76
N TYR A 11 -3.59 -14.48 -3.67
CA TYR A 11 -2.28 -14.58 -3.03
C TYR A 11 -2.01 -15.98 -2.46
N ALA A 12 -3.00 -16.58 -1.80
CA ALA A 12 -2.91 -17.94 -1.27
C ALA A 12 -2.73 -18.98 -2.39
N ASP A 13 -3.37 -18.76 -3.54
CA ASP A 13 -3.26 -19.59 -4.74
C ASP A 13 -1.93 -19.39 -5.50
N GLY A 14 -1.06 -18.50 -5.02
CA GLY A 14 0.29 -18.30 -5.55
C GLY A 14 0.42 -17.22 -6.63
N ALA A 15 -0.59 -16.37 -6.82
CA ALA A 15 -0.50 -15.27 -7.78
C ALA A 15 0.70 -14.34 -7.51
N GLU A 16 1.49 -14.05 -8.55
CA GLU A 16 2.64 -13.12 -8.47
C GLU A 16 2.19 -11.65 -8.58
N TYR A 17 1.17 -11.39 -9.40
CA TYR A 17 0.59 -10.05 -9.58
C TYR A 17 -0.91 -10.11 -9.31
N LEU A 18 -1.43 -9.02 -8.74
CA LEU A 18 -2.84 -8.86 -8.39
C LEU A 18 -3.37 -7.67 -9.18
N HIS A 19 -4.48 -7.86 -9.87
CA HIS A 19 -5.15 -6.82 -10.62
C HIS A 19 -6.54 -6.57 -10.03
N ARG A 20 -6.81 -5.34 -9.61
CA ARG A 20 -8.17 -4.91 -9.30
C ARG A 20 -8.86 -4.42 -10.57
N THR A 21 -10.02 -5.00 -10.84
CA THR A 21 -10.96 -4.55 -11.88
C THR A 21 -12.34 -4.31 -11.29
N ASN A 22 -13.22 -3.67 -12.07
CA ASN A 22 -14.66 -3.63 -11.84
C ASN A 22 -15.39 -4.32 -13.01
N ASP A 23 -16.68 -4.58 -12.82
CA ASP A 23 -17.58 -5.22 -13.79
C ASP A 23 -18.04 -4.28 -14.93
N ASP A 24 -17.86 -2.97 -14.76
CA ASP A 24 -18.24 -1.91 -15.71
C ASP A 24 -17.05 -1.36 -16.51
N ILE A 25 -16.00 -2.16 -16.71
CA ILE A 25 -14.78 -1.71 -17.39
C ILE A 25 -14.63 -2.36 -18.76
N MET A 26 -14.46 -1.52 -19.78
CA MET A 26 -14.03 -1.95 -21.11
C MET A 26 -12.53 -1.66 -21.28
N PHE A 27 -11.75 -2.69 -21.60
CA PHE A 27 -10.32 -2.55 -21.89
C PHE A 27 -10.13 -2.09 -23.34
N LEU A 28 -9.40 -0.99 -23.54
CA LEU A 28 -9.17 -0.35 -24.84
C LEU A 28 -7.76 -0.57 -25.38
N SER A 29 -6.95 -1.37 -24.68
CA SER A 29 -5.55 -1.62 -25.03
C SER A 29 -5.26 -3.08 -24.86
N GLU A 30 -4.50 -3.64 -25.79
CA GLU A 30 -3.97 -4.99 -25.68
C GLU A 30 -2.67 -5.00 -24.87
N ARG A 31 -2.28 -6.18 -24.39
CA ARG A 31 -0.98 -6.42 -23.69
C ARG A 31 -0.75 -5.51 -22.48
N TRP A 32 -1.80 -4.90 -21.95
CA TRP A 32 -1.74 -3.97 -20.82
C TRP A 32 -1.13 -4.62 -19.57
N LEU A 33 -1.45 -5.90 -19.32
CA LEU A 33 -0.92 -6.63 -18.16
C LEU A 33 0.59 -6.87 -18.29
N THR A 34 1.07 -7.27 -19.47
CA THR A 34 2.51 -7.39 -19.76
C THR A 34 3.22 -6.05 -19.55
N GLY A 35 2.58 -4.96 -19.99
CA GLY A 35 3.06 -3.60 -19.75
C GLY A 35 3.15 -3.24 -18.26
N ALA A 36 2.11 -3.55 -17.49
CA ALA A 36 2.07 -3.30 -16.05
C ALA A 36 3.14 -4.10 -15.29
N VAL A 37 3.29 -5.40 -15.59
CA VAL A 37 4.34 -6.25 -15.02
C VAL A 37 5.73 -5.72 -15.35
N THR A 38 5.97 -5.34 -16.61
CA THR A 38 7.25 -4.75 -17.03
C THR A 38 7.56 -3.47 -16.25
N ALA A 39 6.55 -2.61 -16.07
CA ALA A 39 6.72 -1.36 -15.33
C ALA A 39 7.04 -1.61 -13.84
N LEU A 40 6.33 -2.53 -13.19
CA LEU A 40 6.61 -2.93 -11.80
C LEU A 40 8.01 -3.53 -11.64
N ARG A 41 8.42 -4.45 -12.51
CA ARG A 41 9.75 -5.07 -12.46
C ARG A 41 10.89 -4.08 -12.69
N SER A 42 10.63 -2.98 -13.41
CA SER A 42 11.62 -1.93 -13.67
C SER A 42 11.88 -1.01 -12.47
N LEU A 43 11.05 -1.07 -11.42
CA LEU A 43 11.22 -0.24 -10.23
C LEU A 43 12.52 -0.59 -9.48
N SER A 44 12.97 0.33 -8.61
CA SER A 44 14.09 0.09 -7.71
C SER A 44 13.69 0.41 -6.27
N PRO A 45 13.58 -0.58 -5.37
CA PRO A 45 13.58 -2.02 -5.66
C PRO A 45 12.43 -2.45 -6.61
N PRO A 46 12.61 -3.55 -7.37
CA PRO A 46 11.61 -4.06 -8.29
C PRO A 46 10.34 -4.48 -7.54
N ASN A 47 9.20 -4.42 -8.23
CA ASN A 47 7.93 -4.95 -7.74
C ASN A 47 7.38 -4.30 -6.45
N ILE A 48 7.88 -3.11 -6.10
CA ILE A 48 7.36 -2.31 -4.99
C ILE A 48 6.81 -1.00 -5.56
N GLY A 49 5.51 -1.01 -5.88
CA GLY A 49 4.79 0.08 -6.52
C GLY A 49 3.41 -0.35 -6.98
N VAL A 50 2.75 0.55 -7.70
CA VAL A 50 1.42 0.34 -8.30
C VAL A 50 1.40 0.87 -9.73
N VAL A 51 0.69 0.18 -10.61
CA VAL A 51 0.52 0.59 -12.00
C VAL A 51 -0.96 0.57 -12.35
N GLY A 52 -1.45 1.60 -13.05
CA GLY A 52 -2.85 1.70 -13.46
C GLY A 52 -3.03 2.20 -14.90
N PRO A 53 -4.28 2.11 -15.43
CA PRO A 53 -4.61 2.62 -16.74
C PRO A 53 -4.85 4.13 -16.76
N LYS A 54 -4.82 4.70 -17.97
CA LYS A 54 -5.59 5.91 -18.25
C LYS A 54 -7.05 5.53 -18.43
N VAL A 55 -7.90 6.14 -17.60
CA VAL A 55 -9.32 5.82 -17.53
C VAL A 55 -10.13 6.92 -18.22
N TYR A 56 -11.11 6.52 -19.04
CA TYR A 56 -12.07 7.38 -19.72
C TYR A 56 -13.50 7.10 -19.21
N GLY A 57 -14.42 8.05 -19.36
CA GLY A 57 -15.81 7.94 -18.89
C GLY A 57 -16.08 8.69 -17.58
N ASP A 58 -17.32 8.58 -17.10
CA ASP A 58 -17.99 9.38 -16.05
C ASP A 58 -17.12 10.02 -14.96
N GLY A 59 -17.13 11.36 -14.92
CA GLY A 59 -16.75 12.13 -13.72
C GLY A 59 -15.29 12.02 -13.25
N ILE A 60 -14.44 11.36 -14.04
CA ILE A 60 -13.04 11.10 -13.68
C ILE A 60 -12.25 12.42 -13.70
N ARG A 61 -11.93 12.90 -12.49
CA ARG A 61 -10.91 13.93 -12.30
C ARG A 61 -9.56 13.27 -12.57
N GLY A 62 -8.85 13.76 -13.58
CA GLY A 62 -7.59 13.16 -14.02
C GLY A 62 -6.60 13.03 -12.86
N GLY A 63 -6.25 11.80 -12.47
CA GLY A 63 -5.20 11.59 -11.47
C GLY A 63 -5.24 10.23 -10.77
N SER A 64 -6.42 9.69 -10.49
CA SER A 64 -6.56 8.48 -9.66
C SER A 64 -6.57 7.20 -10.49
N THR A 65 -5.88 6.16 -10.02
CA THR A 65 -5.88 4.81 -10.60
C THR A 65 -7.10 4.05 -10.06
N THR A 66 -8.24 4.17 -10.76
CA THR A 66 -9.49 3.44 -10.40
C THR A 66 -9.39 1.93 -10.61
N LEU A 67 -8.38 1.51 -11.38
CA LEU A 67 -7.90 0.15 -11.49
C LEU A 67 -6.40 0.15 -11.25
N ASP A 68 -5.88 -0.96 -10.76
CA ASP A 68 -4.48 -1.10 -10.42
C ASP A 68 -3.98 -2.53 -10.59
N VAL A 69 -2.67 -2.64 -10.83
CA VAL A 69 -1.87 -3.85 -10.78
C VAL A 69 -0.76 -3.62 -9.76
N VAL A 70 -0.63 -4.56 -8.84
CA VAL A 70 0.45 -4.62 -7.85
C VAL A 70 1.11 -6.00 -7.90
N HIS A 71 2.34 -6.09 -7.42
CA HIS A 71 2.96 -7.38 -7.13
C HIS A 71 2.47 -7.93 -5.80
N ARG A 72 2.56 -9.25 -5.58
CA ARG A 72 2.26 -9.92 -4.30
C ARG A 72 2.97 -9.31 -3.09
N THR A 73 4.11 -8.65 -3.29
CA THR A 73 4.82 -7.88 -2.25
C THR A 73 3.95 -6.80 -1.62
N HIS A 74 2.91 -6.32 -2.30
CA HIS A 74 1.89 -5.50 -1.66
C HIS A 74 1.29 -6.17 -0.41
N LEU A 75 0.91 -7.46 -0.50
CA LEU A 75 0.39 -8.24 0.63
C LEU A 75 1.47 -8.86 1.53
N GLU A 76 2.75 -8.57 1.24
CA GLU A 76 3.88 -8.84 2.14
C GLU A 76 4.20 -7.59 2.97
N ILE A 77 4.05 -6.40 2.38
CA ILE A 77 4.13 -5.12 3.10
C ILE A 77 2.90 -4.96 3.99
N PHE A 78 1.72 -5.15 3.42
CA PHE A 78 0.43 -4.88 4.04
C PHE A 78 -0.31 -6.17 4.40
N ALA A 79 -1.02 -6.15 5.53
CA ALA A 79 -1.92 -7.23 5.92
C ALA A 79 -3.23 -7.20 5.12
N ASP A 80 -3.63 -6.02 4.64
CA ASP A 80 -4.83 -5.78 3.87
C ASP A 80 -4.48 -5.15 2.51
N TYR A 81 -5.23 -5.49 1.47
CA TYR A 81 -5.05 -4.89 0.14
C TYR A 81 -5.41 -3.39 0.14
N TYR A 82 -6.37 -3.01 0.97
CA TYR A 82 -6.73 -1.63 1.25
C TYR A 82 -6.96 -1.48 2.75
N PRO A 83 -6.76 -0.27 3.33
CA PRO A 83 -7.19 0.00 4.69
C PRO A 83 -8.67 -0.36 4.89
N PRO A 84 -9.03 -1.14 5.91
CA PRO A 84 -10.39 -1.65 6.08
C PRO A 84 -11.43 -0.56 6.39
N GLN A 85 -11.00 0.66 6.71
CA GLN A 85 -11.87 1.81 6.95
C GLN A 85 -12.28 2.57 5.68
N LEU A 86 -11.76 2.18 4.52
CA LEU A 86 -12.11 2.76 3.22
C LEU A 86 -13.00 1.78 2.44
N ASP A 87 -14.21 2.22 2.06
CA ASP A 87 -15.23 1.34 1.48
C ASP A 87 -15.51 1.53 -0.01
N ASN A 88 -14.90 2.52 -0.67
CA ASN A 88 -14.95 2.69 -2.12
C ASN A 88 -13.98 3.78 -2.59
N TRP A 89 -14.46 5.02 -2.68
CA TRP A 89 -13.91 6.08 -3.51
C TRP A 89 -12.48 6.46 -3.14
N PHE A 90 -12.18 6.43 -1.84
CA PHE A 90 -10.88 6.86 -1.33
C PHE A 90 -9.80 5.77 -1.37
N VAL A 91 -10.13 4.53 -1.77
CA VAL A 91 -9.11 3.48 -1.93
C VAL A 91 -8.19 3.77 -3.12
N ASP A 92 -8.74 4.40 -4.17
CA ASP A 92 -8.00 4.81 -5.37
C ASP A 92 -6.93 5.86 -5.03
N ASP A 93 -7.33 6.84 -4.20
CA ASP A 93 -6.41 7.86 -3.72
C ASP A 93 -5.37 7.24 -2.79
N TRP A 94 -5.80 6.40 -1.83
CA TRP A 94 -4.86 5.78 -0.88
C TRP A 94 -3.76 5.00 -1.60
N ILE A 95 -4.09 4.13 -2.55
CA ILE A 95 -3.07 3.30 -3.20
C ILE A 95 -2.15 4.11 -4.11
N ALA A 96 -2.67 5.16 -4.76
CA ALA A 96 -1.86 6.07 -5.55
C ALA A 96 -0.83 6.83 -4.69
N PHE A 97 -1.21 7.22 -3.47
CA PHE A 97 -0.38 8.04 -2.59
C PHE A 97 0.48 7.25 -1.59
N ALA A 98 0.10 6.03 -1.21
CA ALA A 98 0.87 5.17 -0.31
C ALA A 98 2.24 4.79 -0.90
N TYR A 99 2.32 4.69 -2.23
CA TYR A 99 3.53 4.39 -2.99
C TYR A 99 4.29 5.62 -3.50
N THR A 100 3.92 6.83 -3.05
CA THR A 100 4.55 8.08 -3.48
C THR A 100 5.08 8.82 -2.26
N HIS A 101 6.40 8.96 -2.12
CA HIS A 101 7.02 9.73 -1.03
C HIS A 101 8.01 10.76 -1.60
N GLY A 102 7.76 12.05 -1.36
CA GLY A 102 8.54 13.14 -1.94
C GLY A 102 8.67 13.03 -3.46
N ARG A 103 9.90 12.91 -3.96
CA ARG A 103 10.21 12.69 -5.39
C ARG A 103 10.19 11.21 -5.81
N ASN A 104 10.12 10.29 -4.86
CA ASN A 104 10.10 8.85 -5.10
C ASN A 104 8.66 8.40 -5.40
N ARG A 105 8.24 8.60 -6.65
CA ARG A 105 6.95 8.12 -7.14
C ARG A 105 7.08 6.68 -7.65
N ARG A 106 6.38 5.74 -7.01
CA ARG A 106 6.30 4.32 -7.44
C ARG A 106 4.92 3.97 -8.00
N THR A 107 4.15 4.99 -8.37
CA THR A 107 2.81 4.92 -8.96
C THR A 107 2.88 5.37 -10.42
N PHE A 108 2.52 4.51 -11.37
CA PHE A 108 2.49 4.84 -12.80
C PHE A 108 1.11 4.69 -13.41
N VAL A 109 0.72 5.68 -14.21
CA VAL A 109 -0.38 5.52 -15.17
C VAL A 109 0.24 5.20 -16.52
N LEU A 110 0.02 4.00 -17.08
CA LEU A 110 0.63 3.58 -18.35
C LEU A 110 -0.09 4.17 -19.56
N HIS A 111 0.07 5.47 -19.77
CA HIS A 111 -0.38 6.14 -20.98
C HIS A 111 0.52 7.35 -21.24
N GLY A 112 1.25 7.34 -22.35
CA GLY A 112 2.22 8.39 -22.66
C GLY A 112 3.42 8.45 -21.71
N GLN A 113 3.74 7.35 -21.00
CA GLN A 113 4.89 7.29 -20.11
C GLN A 113 6.19 7.24 -20.91
N ARG A 114 7.03 8.28 -20.77
CA ARG A 114 8.34 8.34 -21.44
C ARG A 114 9.26 7.16 -21.09
N ARG A 115 9.13 6.62 -19.87
CA ARG A 115 9.89 5.45 -19.41
C ARG A 115 9.49 4.15 -20.11
N PHE A 116 8.28 4.09 -20.66
CA PHE A 116 7.70 2.90 -21.27
C PHE A 116 7.10 3.26 -22.64
N PRO A 117 7.92 3.69 -23.61
CA PRO A 117 7.42 4.10 -24.91
C PRO A 117 6.71 2.93 -25.60
N GLY A 118 5.54 3.20 -26.19
CA GLY A 118 4.73 2.20 -26.87
C GLY A 118 3.90 1.29 -25.95
N ILE A 119 4.11 1.33 -24.63
CA ILE A 119 3.26 0.60 -23.67
C ILE A 119 2.10 1.51 -23.27
N THR A 120 0.88 1.03 -23.55
CA THR A 120 -0.35 1.76 -23.24
C THR A 120 -1.35 0.84 -22.56
N TRP A 121 -1.98 1.35 -21.50
CA TRP A 121 -3.11 0.75 -20.83
C TRP A 121 -4.20 1.81 -20.71
N ARG A 122 -5.24 1.65 -21.53
CA ARG A 122 -6.43 2.48 -21.52
C ARG A 122 -7.64 1.63 -21.21
N VAL A 123 -8.56 2.19 -20.44
CA VAL A 123 -9.85 1.57 -20.13
C VAL A 123 -10.95 2.62 -20.14
N GLN A 124 -12.18 2.19 -20.37
CA GLN A 124 -13.37 3.03 -20.35
C GLN A 124 -14.37 2.48 -19.34
N HIS A 125 -14.88 3.34 -18.46
CA HIS A 125 -16.08 3.03 -17.69
C HIS A 125 -17.28 2.97 -18.63
N MET A 126 -18.01 1.86 -18.58
CA MET A 126 -19.20 1.59 -19.39
C MET A 126 -20.50 1.88 -18.65
N PHE A 127 -20.41 2.56 -17.50
CA PHE A 127 -21.57 2.88 -16.70
C PHE A 127 -22.47 3.89 -17.43
N THR A 128 -23.77 3.64 -17.42
CA THR A 128 -24.78 4.44 -18.14
C THR A 128 -25.74 5.19 -17.21
N HIS A 129 -25.62 5.02 -15.88
CA HIS A 129 -26.65 5.44 -14.93
C HIS A 129 -26.12 6.13 -13.65
N GLY A 130 -25.65 7.38 -13.73
CA GLY A 130 -25.37 8.20 -12.53
C GLY A 130 -24.19 7.73 -11.68
N ARG A 131 -24.20 7.96 -10.35
CA ARG A 131 -23.14 7.48 -9.44
C ARG A 131 -23.54 6.15 -8.81
N ARG A 132 -22.67 5.14 -8.92
CA ARG A 132 -22.87 3.79 -8.33
C ARG A 132 -22.95 3.80 -6.80
N TYR A 133 -22.22 4.71 -6.14
CA TYR A 133 -22.16 4.78 -4.68
C TYR A 133 -22.38 6.21 -4.19
N LYS A 134 -23.01 6.34 -3.01
CA LYS A 134 -23.03 7.58 -2.26
C LYS A 134 -21.66 7.75 -1.59
N VAL A 135 -20.90 8.75 -2.03
CA VAL A 135 -19.58 9.04 -1.46
C VAL A 135 -19.72 9.44 0.01
N SER A 136 -19.14 8.66 0.91
CA SER A 136 -19.05 9.00 2.33
C SER A 136 -17.88 9.94 2.58
N MET A 137 -18.16 11.23 2.71
CA MET A 137 -17.11 12.23 2.96
C MET A 137 -16.40 12.05 4.30
N MET A 138 -16.92 11.22 5.22
CA MET A 138 -16.23 10.89 6.47
C MET A 138 -14.91 10.15 6.22
N GLN A 139 -14.88 9.23 5.25
CA GLN A 139 -13.67 8.46 4.92
C GLN A 139 -12.58 9.33 4.31
N LYS A 140 -12.97 10.43 3.67
CA LYS A 140 -12.04 11.45 3.19
C LYS A 140 -11.13 11.98 4.31
N GLY A 141 -11.69 12.16 5.50
CA GLY A 141 -10.94 12.62 6.68
C GLY A 141 -9.89 11.63 7.18
N LEU A 142 -10.03 10.34 6.86
CA LEU A 142 -9.10 9.28 7.27
C LEU A 142 -7.88 9.20 6.35
N LEU A 143 -8.03 9.64 5.10
CA LEU A 143 -7.06 9.43 4.03
C LEU A 143 -5.63 9.88 4.38
N PRO A 144 -5.38 11.06 4.99
CA PRO A 144 -4.02 11.49 5.30
C PRO A 144 -3.28 10.54 6.24
N ALA A 145 -3.93 10.13 7.33
CA ALA A 145 -3.35 9.21 8.30
C ALA A 145 -3.08 7.84 7.67
N LEU A 146 -4.03 7.34 6.86
CA LEU A 146 -3.88 6.06 6.18
C LEU A 146 -2.76 6.09 5.12
N VAL A 147 -2.63 7.19 4.37
CA VAL A 147 -1.55 7.39 3.39
C VAL A 147 -0.19 7.47 4.09
N GLU A 148 -0.10 8.18 5.21
CA GLU A 148 1.13 8.27 5.99
C GLU A 148 1.59 6.90 6.50
N CYS A 149 0.68 6.13 7.13
CA CYS A 149 0.99 4.76 7.51
C CYS A 149 1.40 3.89 6.31
N GLY A 150 0.72 4.05 5.18
CA GLY A 150 1.04 3.35 3.94
C GLY A 150 2.48 3.60 3.49
N ARG A 151 2.89 4.87 3.48
CA ARG A 151 4.25 5.28 3.11
C ARG A 151 5.30 4.75 4.08
N ASP A 152 5.06 4.91 5.38
CA ASP A 152 5.97 4.44 6.42
C ASP A 152 6.14 2.91 6.36
N ALA A 153 5.08 2.16 6.05
CA ALA A 153 5.15 0.72 5.84
C ALA A 153 5.98 0.35 4.59
N VAL A 154 5.78 1.05 3.47
CA VAL A 154 6.56 0.83 2.24
C VAL A 154 8.04 1.15 2.47
N GLU A 155 8.37 2.29 3.08
CA GLU A 155 9.76 2.66 3.39
C GLU A 155 10.39 1.68 4.38
N GLY A 156 9.65 1.31 5.43
CA GLY A 156 10.09 0.32 6.40
C GLY A 156 10.41 -1.03 5.75
N TRP A 157 9.57 -1.50 4.83
CA TRP A 157 9.82 -2.74 4.07
C TRP A 157 11.08 -2.65 3.20
N ILE A 158 11.26 -1.55 2.47
CA ILE A 158 12.45 -1.33 1.63
C ILE A 158 13.71 -1.35 2.51
N ASN A 159 13.69 -0.66 3.65
CA ASN A 159 14.81 -0.63 4.59
C ASN A 159 15.06 -2.00 5.22
N HIS A 160 13.99 -2.73 5.58
CA HIS A 160 14.08 -4.07 6.13
C HIS A 160 14.70 -5.05 5.13
N THR A 161 14.22 -5.08 3.88
CA THR A 161 14.75 -5.97 2.83
C THR A 161 16.20 -5.65 2.49
N ALA A 162 16.60 -4.38 2.50
CA ALA A 162 18.00 -3.98 2.36
C ALA A 162 18.87 -4.52 3.51
N ARG A 163 18.38 -4.46 4.77
CA ARG A 163 19.08 -5.01 5.94
C ARG A 163 19.19 -6.53 5.88
N VAL A 164 18.12 -7.22 5.51
CA VAL A 164 18.13 -8.69 5.31
C VAL A 164 19.20 -9.05 4.28
N LYS A 165 19.20 -8.37 3.13
CA LYS A 165 20.21 -8.61 2.08
C LYS A 165 21.64 -8.38 2.58
N ALA A 166 21.87 -7.31 3.34
CA ALA A 166 23.18 -7.01 3.92
C ALA A 166 23.60 -8.05 4.99
N ALA A 167 22.69 -8.48 5.86
CA ALA A 167 22.96 -9.49 6.88
C ALA A 167 23.28 -10.86 6.25
N CYS A 168 22.54 -11.25 5.21
CA CYS A 168 22.82 -12.47 4.44
C CYS A 168 24.20 -12.43 3.78
N ALA A 169 24.65 -11.27 3.30
CA ALA A 169 25.96 -11.11 2.69
C ALA A 169 27.12 -11.13 3.71
N ALA A 170 26.84 -10.84 4.98
CA ALA A 170 27.83 -10.77 6.05
C ALA A 170 27.85 -12.03 6.94
N ASP A 171 27.11 -13.08 6.59
CA ASP A 171 26.87 -14.26 7.44
C ASP A 171 26.46 -13.90 8.89
N ALA A 172 25.77 -12.77 9.04
CA ALA A 172 25.38 -12.23 10.33
C ALA A 172 24.13 -12.92 10.89
N SER A 173 23.86 -12.71 12.19
CA SER A 173 22.66 -13.20 12.87
C SER A 173 21.37 -12.79 12.15
N GLU A 174 20.35 -13.64 12.28
CA GLU A 174 19.03 -13.51 11.65
C GLU A 174 18.37 -12.14 11.90
N VAL A 175 17.93 -11.47 10.83
CA VAL A 175 17.12 -10.25 10.93
C VAL A 175 15.67 -10.67 11.24
N PRO A 176 15.03 -10.12 12.29
CA PRO A 176 13.64 -10.46 12.61
C PRO A 176 12.71 -10.22 11.43
N PRO A 177 11.65 -11.02 11.25
CA PRO A 177 10.72 -10.83 10.16
C PRO A 177 10.12 -9.45 10.07
N TRP A 178 9.86 -9.03 8.83
CA TRP A 178 8.93 -7.95 8.59
C TRP A 178 7.52 -8.35 9.06
N PRO A 179 6.92 -7.60 9.97
CA PRO A 179 5.52 -7.79 10.29
C PRO A 179 4.66 -7.15 9.20
N ARG A 180 3.71 -7.88 8.60
CA ARG A 180 2.79 -7.25 7.64
C ARG A 180 1.95 -6.20 8.37
N ILE A 181 1.69 -5.07 7.71
CA ILE A 181 1.11 -3.88 8.35
C ILE A 181 -0.35 -3.70 7.94
N SER A 182 -1.27 -3.65 8.90
CA SER A 182 -2.60 -3.06 8.66
C SER A 182 -2.57 -1.59 9.07
N CYS A 183 -3.02 -0.70 8.19
CA CYS A 183 -3.12 0.73 8.46
C CYS A 183 -4.52 1.09 8.93
N LEU A 184 -4.64 1.54 10.18
CA LEU A 184 -5.89 2.02 10.78
C LEU A 184 -5.73 3.45 11.26
N ALA A 185 -6.70 4.30 10.94
CA ALA A 185 -6.81 5.68 11.40
C ALA A 185 -7.74 5.77 12.62
N HIS A 186 -7.30 6.44 13.69
CA HIS A 186 -8.07 6.65 14.91
C HIS A 186 -8.28 8.13 15.23
N PRO A 187 -9.47 8.57 15.67
CA PRO A 187 -9.79 9.99 15.94
C PRO A 187 -9.15 10.51 17.24
N LYS A 188 -8.73 9.58 18.09
CA LYS A 188 -7.84 9.76 19.23
C LYS A 188 -7.07 8.46 19.32
N LEU A 189 -5.78 8.52 19.65
CA LEU A 189 -5.05 7.29 19.91
C LEU A 189 -5.78 6.46 20.96
N PRO A 190 -5.95 5.15 20.76
CA PRO A 190 -6.21 4.30 21.90
C PRO A 190 -5.06 4.55 22.88
N VAL A 191 -5.40 4.93 24.12
CA VAL A 191 -4.41 4.97 25.20
C VAL A 191 -3.83 3.57 25.23
N VAL A 192 -2.58 3.43 24.79
CA VAL A 192 -1.87 2.17 24.94
C VAL A 192 -1.86 1.95 26.44
N ALA A 193 -2.63 0.98 26.93
CA ALA A 193 -2.62 0.62 28.34
C ALA A 193 -1.15 0.48 28.70
N ALA A 194 -0.68 1.32 29.66
CA ALA A 194 0.70 1.27 30.10
C ALA A 194 1.06 -0.19 30.33
N PRO A 195 2.23 -0.67 29.86
CA PRO A 195 2.61 -2.05 30.08
C PRO A 195 2.39 -2.35 31.55
N ILE A 196 1.53 -3.34 31.83
CA ILE A 196 1.26 -3.79 33.19
C ILE A 196 2.63 -3.93 33.84
N ALA A 197 2.88 -3.13 34.88
CA ALA A 197 4.17 -3.09 35.53
C ALA A 197 4.62 -4.54 35.79
N PRO A 198 5.85 -4.92 35.40
CA PRO A 198 6.28 -6.30 35.55
C PRO A 198 6.16 -6.69 37.02
N SER A 199 5.19 -7.54 37.33
CA SER A 199 5.12 -8.20 38.62
C SER A 199 6.31 -9.14 38.70
N VAL A 200 7.39 -8.67 39.33
CA VAL A 200 8.54 -9.43 39.81
C VAL A 200 9.46 -10.02 38.71
N PRO A 201 10.78 -9.80 38.77
CA PRO A 201 11.70 -10.35 37.78
C PRO A 201 11.90 -11.86 38.00
N ARG A 202 11.46 -12.69 37.06
CA ARG A 202 12.09 -14.01 36.83
C ARG A 202 13.18 -13.85 35.78
N ARG A 203 14.42 -14.21 36.15
CA ARG A 203 15.58 -14.31 35.25
C ARG A 203 15.24 -15.26 34.09
N GLY A 204 15.13 -14.73 32.88
CA GLY A 204 15.01 -15.53 31.66
C GLY A 204 14.78 -14.64 30.44
N ASN A 205 15.78 -14.60 29.55
CA ASN A 205 15.81 -14.06 28.19
C ASN A 205 14.79 -12.96 27.81
N ARG A 206 15.28 -11.71 27.79
CA ARG A 206 14.62 -10.57 27.14
C ARG A 206 14.60 -10.76 25.62
N THR A 207 13.52 -11.26 25.07
CA THR A 207 13.11 -10.91 23.71
C THR A 207 12.47 -9.52 23.76
N ARG A 208 13.13 -8.52 23.15
CA ARG A 208 12.54 -7.19 22.95
C ARG A 208 11.40 -7.35 21.94
N SER A 209 10.16 -7.36 22.41
CA SER A 209 9.01 -7.14 21.54
C SER A 209 9.15 -5.74 20.93
N ALA A 210 9.09 -5.64 19.60
CA ALA A 210 9.20 -4.38 18.89
C ALA A 210 8.00 -3.49 19.29
N ALA A 211 8.28 -2.39 19.98
CA ALA A 211 7.25 -1.42 20.33
C ALA A 211 6.62 -0.86 19.05
N VAL A 212 5.29 -0.94 18.96
CA VAL A 212 4.50 -0.31 17.90
C VAL A 212 4.84 1.18 17.88
N GLN A 213 5.55 1.65 16.86
CA GLN A 213 5.85 3.07 16.71
C GLN A 213 4.57 3.79 16.31
N GLN A 214 4.09 4.64 17.22
CA GLN A 214 2.86 5.42 17.08
C GLN A 214 3.24 6.80 16.54
N LEU A 215 2.90 7.10 15.28
CA LEU A 215 3.17 8.40 14.65
C LEU A 215 1.85 9.19 14.57
N CYS A 216 1.81 10.32 15.28
CA CYS A 216 0.63 11.19 15.42
C CYS A 216 0.84 12.61 14.89
N LYS A 217 1.87 12.85 14.08
CA LYS A 217 2.11 14.17 13.51
C LYS A 217 2.07 14.07 11.99
N PRO A 218 0.98 14.52 11.34
CA PRO A 218 0.91 14.50 9.88
C PRO A 218 2.07 15.29 9.29
N ARG A 219 2.86 14.66 8.42
CA ARG A 219 3.94 15.35 7.70
C ARG A 219 3.37 16.34 6.68
N VAL A 220 3.88 17.57 6.67
CA VAL A 220 3.48 18.65 5.74
C VAL A 220 3.58 18.22 4.26
N GLU A 221 4.56 17.37 3.93
CA GLU A 221 4.75 16.83 2.58
C GLU A 221 3.64 15.86 2.14
N THR A 222 2.93 15.24 3.08
CA THR A 222 1.76 14.37 2.83
C THR A 222 0.54 15.19 2.45
N VAL A 223 0.48 16.41 2.95
CA VAL A 223 -0.66 17.30 2.85
C VAL A 223 -0.62 18.11 1.54
N MET A 224 0.54 18.58 1.09
CA MET A 224 0.63 19.50 -0.06
C MET A 224 0.09 18.97 -1.40
N PRO A 225 0.35 17.71 -1.83
CA PRO A 225 -0.23 17.19 -3.08
C PRO A 225 -1.75 17.06 -2.99
N LEU A 226 -2.27 16.64 -1.83
CA LEU A 226 -3.71 16.49 -1.57
C LEU A 226 -4.40 17.85 -1.44
N GLU A 227 -3.72 18.87 -0.91
CA GLU A 227 -4.21 20.26 -0.83
C GLU A 227 -4.24 20.95 -2.19
N ARG A 228 -3.17 20.82 -3.00
CA ARG A 228 -3.08 21.45 -4.33
C ARG A 228 -4.18 21.01 -5.28
N ASP A 229 -4.57 19.74 -5.20
CA ASP A 229 -5.64 19.19 -6.04
C ASP A 229 -7.05 19.50 -5.48
N GLY A 230 -7.15 20.38 -4.48
CA GLY A 230 -8.42 20.82 -3.87
C GLY A 230 -9.10 19.74 -3.04
N PHE A 231 -8.37 18.67 -2.67
CA PHE A 231 -8.93 17.56 -1.91
C PHE A 231 -8.84 17.77 -0.40
N TYR A 232 -8.10 18.75 0.13
CA TYR A 232 -7.80 18.80 1.56
C TYR A 232 -7.97 20.17 2.24
N LYS A 233 -8.53 20.13 3.47
CA LYS A 233 -8.35 21.11 4.56
C LYS A 233 -8.03 20.24 5.79
N GLN A 234 -7.00 20.61 6.57
CA GLN A 234 -6.46 19.85 7.72
C GLN A 234 -7.50 19.01 8.48
N ALA A 235 -7.37 17.68 8.39
CA ALA A 235 -8.01 16.75 9.31
C ALA A 235 -7.17 16.70 10.59
N GLU A 236 -7.35 17.69 11.46
CA GLU A 236 -6.85 17.61 12.84
C GLU A 236 -7.45 16.37 13.51
N GLY A 237 -6.60 15.55 14.16
CA GLY A 237 -7.06 14.51 15.09
C GLY A 237 -6.95 13.04 14.67
N TRP A 238 -6.41 12.69 13.48
CA TRP A 238 -6.27 11.27 13.10
C TRP A 238 -4.83 10.76 13.23
N CYS A 239 -4.65 9.62 13.90
CA CYS A 239 -3.38 8.93 14.01
C CYS A 239 -3.44 7.55 13.36
N ALA A 240 -2.34 7.11 12.77
CA ALA A 240 -2.27 5.79 12.17
C ALA A 240 -1.46 4.80 13.02
N VAL A 241 -1.98 3.58 13.17
CA VAL A 241 -1.31 2.51 13.91
C VAL A 241 -0.94 1.40 12.95
N GLN A 242 0.32 0.97 13.00
CA GLN A 242 0.80 -0.22 12.33
C GLN A 242 0.48 -1.43 13.20
N HIS A 243 -0.34 -2.36 12.69
CA HIS A 243 -0.60 -3.63 13.36
C HIS A 243 0.22 -4.75 12.74
N PRO A 244 1.19 -5.34 13.47
CA PRO A 244 1.97 -6.48 13.01
C PRO A 244 1.13 -7.73 12.74
N PHE A 245 1.42 -8.44 11.64
CA PHE A 245 0.92 -9.77 11.36
C PHE A 245 2.08 -10.75 11.12
N ASP A 246 2.14 -11.83 11.90
CA ASP A 246 3.32 -12.72 11.98
C ASP A 246 3.48 -13.69 10.79
N ARG A 247 4.72 -13.77 10.27
CA ARG A 247 5.36 -14.94 9.63
C ARG A 247 6.89 -14.83 9.74
N LYS A 248 7.61 -15.96 9.74
CA LYS A 248 9.09 -16.02 9.70
C LYS A 248 9.63 -15.72 8.28
N PRO A 249 10.76 -15.03 8.10
CA PRO A 249 11.45 -14.96 6.82
C PRO A 249 12.32 -16.21 6.67
N ALA A 250 12.58 -16.60 5.43
CA ALA A 250 13.71 -17.46 5.10
C ALA A 250 14.66 -16.66 4.21
N CYS A 251 15.96 -16.86 4.37
CA CYS A 251 16.94 -16.35 3.42
C CYS A 251 16.67 -17.00 2.05
N PRO A 252 16.37 -16.22 1.00
CA PRO A 252 16.24 -16.79 -0.33
C PRO A 252 17.63 -17.29 -0.79
N GLY A 253 17.81 -18.61 -0.86
CA GLY A 253 18.99 -19.21 -1.53
C GLY A 253 19.78 -20.28 -0.79
N ARG A 254 19.47 -20.67 0.46
CA ARG A 254 20.04 -21.93 1.02
C ARG A 254 19.24 -23.14 0.54
N HIS A 255 19.35 -23.47 -0.75
CA HIS A 255 19.13 -24.85 -1.16
C HIS A 255 20.39 -25.63 -0.74
N GLY A 256 20.24 -26.47 0.28
CA GLY A 256 21.31 -27.39 0.69
C GLY A 256 21.70 -28.26 -0.50
N GLY A 257 23.01 -28.31 -0.77
CA GLY A 257 23.60 -29.31 -1.65
C GLY A 257 23.57 -30.69 -1.03
#